data_AF-K1V9T0-F1
#
_entry.id   AF-K1V9T0-F1
#
_cell.length_a   1.000
_cell.length_b   1.000
_cell.length_c   1.000
_cell.angle_alpha   90.00
_cell.angle_beta   90.00
_cell.angle_gamma   90.00
#
_symmetry.space_group_name_H-M   'P 1'
#
loop_
_entity.id
_entity.type
_entity.pdbx_description
1 polymer ?
#
loop_
_entity_poly.entity_id
_entity_poly.type
_entity_poly.pdbx_seq_one_letter_code
_entity_poly.pdbx_strand_id
1 'polypeptide(L)'
;MRSEDEQLRVVGQIVQGGWTVAKTEAYIESLLQPPAPPKREFGGFVLRDVRVFFNSVNRQLDLIRSAGVDAQSQRQETEREIVLTIRIPKREAVRR
;
A
#
# COMPACT_ATOMS: atom_id res chain seq x y z
N MET A 1 -1.35 -21.10 -22.95
CA MET A 1 -2.61 -21.40 -23.66
C MET A 1 -3.73 -21.29 -22.65
N ARG A 2 -4.68 -20.37 -22.83
CA ARG A 2 -5.87 -20.26 -21.95
C ARG A 2 -6.71 -21.53 -22.14
N SER A 3 -7.11 -22.20 -21.06
CA SER A 3 -7.82 -23.48 -21.16
C SER A 3 -9.25 -23.26 -21.64
N GLU A 4 -9.80 -24.25 -22.35
CA GLU A 4 -11.18 -24.23 -22.82
C GLU A 4 -12.18 -24.02 -21.67
N ASP A 5 -11.89 -24.61 -20.51
CA ASP A 5 -12.66 -24.43 -19.27
C ASP A 5 -12.77 -22.97 -18.79
N GLU A 6 -11.71 -22.18 -18.95
CA GLU A 6 -11.73 -20.76 -18.59
C GLU A 6 -12.67 -19.98 -19.51
N GLN A 7 -12.69 -20.30 -20.80
CA GLN A 7 -13.55 -19.64 -21.77
C GLN A 7 -15.03 -19.94 -21.51
N LEU A 8 -15.37 -21.22 -21.24
CA LEU A 8 -16.74 -21.61 -20.89
C LEU A 8 -17.25 -20.90 -19.63
N ARG A 9 -16.38 -20.70 -18.63
CA ARG A 9 -16.75 -19.95 -17.41
C ARG A 9 -17.07 -18.49 -17.69
N VAL A 10 -16.26 -17.82 -18.51
CA VAL A 10 -16.48 -16.42 -18.89
C VAL A 10 -17.79 -16.28 -19.68
N VAL A 11 -18.07 -17.18 -20.62
CA VAL A 11 -19.35 -17.21 -21.36
C VAL A 11 -20.53 -17.35 -20.40
N GLY A 12 -20.44 -18.25 -19.41
CA GLY A 12 -21.45 -18.39 -18.37
C GLY A 12 -21.73 -17.08 -17.61
N GLN A 13 -20.68 -16.35 -17.24
CA GLN A 13 -20.79 -15.06 -16.53
C GLN A 13 -21.44 -13.96 -17.39
N ILE A 14 -21.09 -13.91 -18.68
CA ILE A 14 -21.67 -12.96 -19.64
C ILE A 14 -23.18 -13.18 -19.77
N VAL A 15 -23.60 -14.43 -19.93
CA VAL A 15 -25.01 -14.80 -20.11
C VAL A 15 -25.79 -14.56 -18.82
N GLN A 16 -25.27 -15.01 -17.67
CA GLN A 16 -25.93 -14.83 -16.37
C GLN A 16 -26.06 -13.35 -15.99
N GLY A 17 -25.07 -12.53 -16.32
CA GLY A 17 -25.06 -11.11 -15.99
C GLY A 17 -25.74 -10.20 -17.01
N GLY A 18 -26.19 -10.74 -18.16
CA GLY A 18 -26.75 -9.95 -19.26
C GLY A 18 -25.81 -8.84 -19.73
N TRP A 19 -24.52 -9.13 -19.88
CA TRP A 19 -23.52 -8.09 -20.14
C TRP A 19 -23.65 -7.48 -21.53
N THR A 20 -23.51 -6.16 -21.61
CA THR A 20 -23.35 -5.42 -22.87
C THR A 20 -22.00 -5.71 -23.50
N VAL A 21 -21.87 -5.56 -24.82
CA VAL A 21 -20.61 -5.72 -25.58
C VAL A 21 -19.44 -4.98 -24.91
N ALA A 22 -19.62 -3.70 -24.55
CA ALA A 22 -18.58 -2.90 -23.91
C ALA A 22 -18.05 -3.49 -22.58
N LYS A 23 -18.94 -4.10 -21.79
CA LYS A 23 -18.58 -4.73 -20.51
C LYS A 23 -17.82 -6.04 -20.73
N THR A 24 -18.26 -6.82 -21.73
CA THR A 24 -17.59 -8.06 -22.13
C THR A 24 -16.18 -7.78 -22.66
N GLU A 25 -16.02 -6.78 -23.53
CA GLU A 25 -14.72 -6.38 -24.07
C GLU A 25 -13.76 -5.91 -22.96
N ALA A 26 -14.22 -5.03 -22.07
CA ALA A 26 -13.42 -4.56 -20.94
C ALA A 26 -12.99 -5.70 -19.99
N TYR A 27 -13.88 -6.68 -19.77
CA TYR A 27 -13.56 -7.84 -18.93
C TYR A 27 -12.51 -8.75 -19.60
N ILE A 28 -12.66 -9.04 -20.90
CA ILE A 28 -11.68 -9.84 -21.65
C ILE A 28 -10.32 -9.13 -21.68
N GLU A 29 -10.30 -7.81 -21.84
CA GLU A 29 -9.08 -7.01 -21.76
C GLU A 29 -8.41 -7.13 -20.39
N SER A 30 -9.19 -7.10 -19.30
CA SER A 30 -8.66 -7.30 -17.94
C SER A 30 -8.06 -8.69 -17.71
N LEU A 31 -8.61 -9.73 -18.36
CA LEU A 31 -8.08 -11.10 -18.31
C LEU A 31 -6.80 -11.27 -19.15
N LEU A 32 -6.59 -10.38 -20.13
CA LEU A 32 -5.41 -10.34 -20.99
C LEU A 32 -4.26 -9.55 -20.39
N GLN A 33 -4.55 -8.66 -19.44
CA GLN A 33 -3.53 -7.91 -18.72
C GLN A 33 -2.75 -8.85 -17.78
N PRO A 34 -1.41 -8.67 -17.68
CA PRO A 34 -0.64 -9.38 -16.67
C PRO A 34 -1.23 -9.05 -15.29
N PRO A 35 -1.25 -10.03 -14.35
CA PRO A 35 -1.81 -9.79 -13.02
C PRO A 35 -1.14 -8.56 -12.43
N ALA A 36 -1.96 -7.56 -12.09
CA ALA A 36 -1.46 -6.37 -11.43
C ALA A 36 -0.64 -6.82 -10.20
N PRO A 37 0.52 -6.19 -9.93
CA PRO A 37 1.28 -6.52 -8.73
C PRO A 37 0.31 -6.42 -7.54
N PRO A 38 0.35 -7.39 -6.60
CA PRO A 38 -0.59 -7.42 -5.50
C PRO A 38 -0.61 -6.03 -4.88
N LYS A 39 -1.79 -5.38 -4.91
CA LYS A 39 -1.98 -4.14 -4.17
C LYS A 39 -1.54 -4.47 -2.76
N ARG A 40 -0.51 -3.78 -2.27
CA ARG A 40 -0.13 -3.85 -0.85
C ARG A 40 -1.33 -3.30 -0.09
N GLU A 41 -2.28 -4.16 0.22
CA GLU A 41 -3.20 -3.91 1.29
C GLU A 41 -2.31 -3.70 2.50
N PHE A 42 -2.46 -2.55 3.17
CA PHE A 42 -2.04 -2.43 4.56
C PHE A 42 -2.97 -3.33 5.38
N GLY A 43 -2.90 -4.65 5.14
CA GLY A 43 -3.50 -5.66 6.00
C GLY A 43 -2.95 -5.43 7.39
N GLY A 44 -3.84 -5.44 8.38
CA GLY A 44 -3.57 -5.06 9.76
C GLY A 44 -2.14 -5.41 10.16
N PHE A 45 -1.34 -4.37 10.42
CA PHE A 45 0.06 -4.50 10.78
C PHE A 45 0.13 -5.33 12.07
N VAL A 46 0.32 -6.64 11.94
CA VAL A 46 0.65 -7.49 13.08
C VAL A 46 2.01 -7.00 13.55
N LEU A 47 2.05 -6.27 14.67
CA LEU A 47 3.26 -5.88 15.40
C LEU A 47 3.99 -7.14 15.88
N ARG A 48 4.52 -7.94 14.94
CA ARG A 48 5.31 -9.13 15.23
C ARG A 48 6.69 -8.74 15.77
N ASP A 49 7.21 -7.61 15.31
CA ASP A 49 8.45 -7.03 15.80
C ASP A 49 8.38 -5.51 15.78
N VAL A 50 8.33 -4.93 16.98
CA VAL A 50 8.32 -3.49 17.18
C VAL A 50 9.61 -2.83 16.65
N ARG A 51 10.71 -3.58 16.55
CA ARG A 51 11.98 -3.09 15.97
C ARG A 51 11.85 -2.81 14.48
N VAL A 52 11.16 -3.69 13.74
CA VAL A 52 10.91 -3.48 12.30
C VAL A 52 10.06 -2.23 12.07
N PHE A 53 9.08 -1.99 12.94
CA PHE A 53 8.28 -0.77 12.91
C PHE A 53 9.15 0.49 13.08
N PHE A 54 9.99 0.54 14.11
CA PHE A 54 10.87 1.69 14.32
C PHE A 54 11.88 1.90 13.18
N ASN A 55 12.40 0.83 12.59
CA ASN A 55 13.27 0.94 11.42
C ASN A 55 12.53 1.59 10.23
N SER A 56 11.27 1.23 10.01
CA SER A 56 10.44 1.86 8.98
C SER A 56 10.20 3.34 9.27
N VAL A 57 9.86 3.68 10.52
CA VAL A 57 9.66 5.07 10.96
C VAL A 57 10.93 5.90 10.78
N ASN A 58 12.09 5.38 11.19
CA ASN A 58 13.37 6.06 11.05
C ASN A 58 13.65 6.39 9.57
N ARG A 59 13.48 5.41 8.69
CA ARG A 59 13.64 5.60 7.24
C ARG A 59 12.69 6.66 6.68
N GLN A 60 11.45 6.73 7.16
CA GLN A 60 10.50 7.77 6.74
C GLN A 60 10.92 9.16 7.23
N LEU A 61 11.42 9.27 8.46
CA LEU A 61 11.95 10.52 9.00
C LEU A 61 13.21 11.00 8.26
N ASP A 62 14.07 10.07 7.84
CA ASP A 62 15.23 10.38 6.99
C ASP A 62 14.83 10.96 5.63
N LEU A 63 13.78 10.42 5.01
CA LEU A 63 13.24 10.96 3.76
C LEU A 63 12.76 12.40 3.95
N ILE A 64 12.04 12.68 5.04
CA ILE A 64 11.57 14.03 5.36
C ILE A 64 12.75 15.00 5.61
N ARG A 65 13.79 14.54 6.32
CA ARG A 65 15.03 15.30 6.51
C ARG A 65 15.75 15.60 5.20
N SER A 66 15.85 14.61 4.31
CA SER A 66 16.45 14.80 2.98
C SER A 66 15.68 15.79 2.10
N ALA A 67 14.38 15.97 2.35
CA ALA A 67 13.55 16.99 1.70
C ALA A 67 13.70 18.40 2.32
N GLY A 68 14.65 18.59 3.24
CA GLY A 68 14.96 19.88 3.87
C GLY A 68 14.08 20.22 5.07
N VAL A 69 13.31 19.27 5.60
CA VAL A 69 12.47 19.47 6.78
C VAL A 69 13.19 18.92 8.00
N ASP A 70 13.49 19.77 8.98
CA ASP A 70 14.15 19.36 10.24
C ASP A 70 13.19 18.54 11.14
N ALA A 71 12.97 17.28 10.75
CA ALA A 71 12.16 16.34 11.49
C ALA A 71 12.98 15.70 12.61
N GLN A 72 12.52 15.89 13.85
CA GLN A 72 13.13 15.33 15.05
C GLN A 72 12.27 14.19 15.61
N SER A 73 12.93 13.21 16.25
CA SER A 73 12.25 12.11 16.92
C SER A 73 12.92 11.75 18.23
N GLN A 74 12.12 11.45 19.25
CA GLN A 74 12.58 10.95 20.54
C GLN A 74 11.84 9.66 20.88
N ARG A 75 12.58 8.65 21.33
CA ARG A 75 12.03 7.38 21.80
C ARG A 75 12.28 7.24 23.30
N GLN A 76 11.26 6.80 24.02
CA GLN A 76 11.34 6.41 25.42
C GLN A 76 10.72 5.02 25.55
N GLU A 77 11.41 4.11 26.22
CA GLU A 77 10.94 2.74 26.47
C GLU A 77 10.79 2.56 27.97
N THR A 78 9.61 2.11 28.39
CA THR A 78 9.27 1.82 29.77
C THR A 78 8.81 0.37 29.88
N GLU A 79 8.55 -0.10 31.10
CA GLU A 79 8.00 -1.45 31.32
C GLU A 79 6.61 -1.65 30.71
N ARG A 80 5.85 -0.56 30.46
CA ARG A 80 4.45 -0.63 30.04
C ARG A 80 4.23 -0.22 28.60
N GLU A 81 5.07 0.66 28.07
CA GLU A 81 4.86 1.24 26.76
C GLU A 81 6.16 1.78 26.14
N ILE A 82 6.13 1.93 24.81
CA ILE A 82 7.15 2.61 24.06
C ILE A 82 6.54 3.90 23.50
N VAL A 83 7.07 5.03 23.95
CA VAL A 83 6.62 6.36 23.54
C VAL A 83 7.55 6.86 22.44
N LEU A 84 6.96 7.20 21.29
CA LEU A 84 7.64 7.86 20.19
C LEU A 84 7.07 9.25 20.00
N THR A 85 7.90 10.27 20.21
CA THR A 85 7.55 11.68 19.95
C THR A 85 8.20 12.12 18.65
N ILE A 86 7.40 12.53 17.66
CA ILE A 86 7.88 13.08 16.39
C ILE A 86 7.54 14.56 16.33
N ARG A 87 8.53 15.40 16.01
CA ARG A 87 8.36 16.85 15.82
C ARG A 87 8.72 17.20 14.39
N ILE A 88 7.75 17.72 13.64
CA ILE A 88 7.94 18.17 12.25
C ILE A 88 7.52 19.64 12.19
N PRO A 89 8.41 20.57 11.81
CA PRO A 89 8.09 21.98 11.73
C PRO A 89 7.11 22.24 10.56
N LYS A 90 6.08 23.05 10.79
CA LYS A 90 5.16 23.49 9.73
C LYS A 90 5.81 24.63 8.94
N ARG A 91 6.42 24.31 7.79
CA ARG A 91 6.83 25.21 6.69
C ARG A 91 7.69 26.48 6.98
N GLU A 92 7.96 26.87 8.22
CA GLU A 92 8.65 28.16 8.51
C GLU A 92 10.11 28.05 9.00
N ALA A 93 10.64 26.85 9.26
CA ALA A 93 11.99 26.71 9.81
C ALA A 93 13.12 26.62 8.76
N VAL A 94 12.83 26.76 7.46
CA VAL A 94 13.81 26.55 6.35
C VAL A 94 14.40 27.88 5.82
N ARG A 95 14.28 28.98 6.55
CA ARG A 95 14.99 30.22 6.23
C ARG A 95 15.81 30.71 7.42
N ARG A 96 17.09 30.33 7.43
CA ARG A 96 18.20 31.20 7.86
C ARG A 96 19.47 30.76 7.16
#